data_AF-A0A953ZZJ4-F1
#
_entry.id   AF-A0A953ZZJ4-F1
#
_cell.length_a   1.000
_cell.length_b   1.000
_cell.length_c   1.000
_cell.angle_alpha   90.00
_cell.angle_beta   90.00
_cell.angle_gamma   90.00
#
_symmetry.space_group_name_H-M   'P 1'
#
loop_
_entity.id
_entity.type
_entity.pdbx_description
1 polymer ?
#
loop_
_entity_poly.entity_id
_entity_poly.type
_entity_poly.pdbx_seq_one_letter_code
_entity_poly.pdbx_strand_id
1 'polypeptide(L)'
;MRQPIRYRTPFSTVAMRLGMSFVALTVLAVSGVAQPMSTHDVGEVGVRVRIITRLAAVPMKFGENAFGAALRGQFLPTAEKDKMIRANTEFEWGVQVLEFKKRAAVTGKRADDKETNDPKELAARWRRELEEKYGSKDFEDFAVKKDPSIEKRKFVVRKKAVAASGKRPAYDYWEYVDEGTMQSVRGTGTDPFWRYHIAAAYKLAGREVVVLFHWPLFRSAKPDKWRAPGRRMVESLELIEEGSGGVVEASAAKSKFADTKDRKEMLERAIKNIRTLKGWDYYTTQNYICLFSWDARKPEKRLKSLQFARTTTDQMEQVREVYEKYFPRHKNMQNYYPVLRICHNQELFESYGGMGGGVVGWFNTGTKELVIFYDSEGVYGGKKGTKTVAFHEGWHQYADAYFGSGNMLHRWIGEGMGDWFGAWNKVGARWAYTPDQGRIGGVA
;
A
#
# COMPACT_ATOMS: atom_id res chain seq x y z
N MET A 1 57.10 -36.29 -10.20
CA MET A 1 56.85 -35.32 -11.29
C MET A 1 55.68 -35.82 -12.11
N ARG A 2 54.62 -35.03 -12.22
CA ARG A 2 53.34 -35.38 -12.88
C ARG A 2 53.50 -35.27 -14.41
N GLN A 3 53.02 -36.27 -15.15
CA GLN A 3 52.71 -36.13 -16.58
C GLN A 3 51.20 -35.97 -16.78
N PRO A 4 50.76 -35.14 -17.75
CA PRO A 4 49.34 -34.84 -17.93
C PRO A 4 48.65 -35.89 -18.81
N ILE A 5 47.48 -36.33 -18.35
CA ILE A 5 46.55 -37.16 -19.11
C ILE A 5 45.81 -36.26 -20.10
N ARG A 6 45.98 -36.53 -21.40
CA ARG A 6 45.17 -35.95 -22.49
C ARG A 6 43.95 -36.83 -22.73
N TYR A 7 42.74 -36.29 -22.57
CA TYR A 7 41.53 -36.91 -23.11
C TYR A 7 41.16 -36.26 -24.44
N ARG A 8 41.12 -37.10 -25.49
CA ARG A 8 40.54 -36.81 -26.80
C ARG A 8 39.02 -36.80 -26.67
N THR A 9 38.35 -35.77 -27.17
CA THR A 9 36.93 -35.82 -27.53
C THR A 9 36.80 -36.23 -29.00
N PRO A 10 35.93 -37.19 -29.33
CA PRO A 10 35.66 -37.53 -30.72
C PRO A 10 34.66 -36.55 -31.32
N PHE A 11 34.92 -36.21 -32.58
CA PHE A 11 33.95 -35.63 -33.50
C PHE A 11 32.70 -36.51 -33.58
N SER A 12 31.52 -35.91 -33.44
CA SER A 12 30.30 -36.43 -34.05
C SER A 12 29.59 -35.34 -34.83
N THR A 13 29.51 -35.58 -36.13
CA THR A 13 28.72 -34.90 -37.13
C THR A 13 27.24 -35.02 -36.75
N VAL A 14 26.53 -33.90 -36.55
CA VAL A 14 25.07 -33.90 -36.58
C VAL A 14 24.57 -32.81 -37.52
N ALA A 15 23.92 -33.32 -38.56
CA ALA A 15 23.17 -32.68 -39.61
C ALA A 15 22.39 -31.42 -39.21
N MET A 16 22.57 -30.43 -40.07
CA MET A 16 21.65 -29.34 -40.39
C MET A 16 20.18 -29.80 -40.37
N ARG A 17 19.40 -29.33 -39.39
CA ARG A 17 17.93 -29.27 -39.49
C ARG A 17 17.50 -27.82 -39.44
N LEU A 18 17.21 -27.28 -40.62
CA LEU A 18 16.34 -26.12 -40.82
C LEU A 18 14.93 -26.47 -40.32
N GLY A 19 14.70 -26.30 -39.02
CA GLY A 19 13.37 -26.29 -38.44
C GLY A 19 12.82 -24.87 -38.50
N MET A 20 12.00 -24.57 -39.51
CA MET A 20 11.09 -23.43 -39.44
C MET A 20 10.18 -23.62 -38.22
N SER A 21 10.50 -22.95 -37.12
CA SER A 21 9.55 -22.77 -36.02
C SER A 21 8.44 -21.83 -36.51
N PHE A 22 7.40 -22.40 -37.10
CA PHE A 22 6.08 -21.77 -37.13
C PHE A 22 5.62 -21.63 -35.67
N VAL A 23 5.95 -20.51 -35.04
CA VAL A 23 5.19 -20.04 -33.88
C VAL A 23 3.81 -19.72 -34.42
N ALA A 24 2.91 -20.70 -34.36
CA ALA A 24 1.49 -20.47 -34.54
C ALA A 24 1.06 -19.48 -33.46
N LEU A 25 1.08 -18.19 -33.82
CA LEU A 25 0.47 -17.13 -33.06
C LEU A 25 -1.04 -17.37 -33.19
N THR A 26 -1.58 -18.22 -32.32
CA THR A 26 -3.03 -18.34 -32.14
C THR A 26 -3.51 -17.01 -31.60
N VAL A 27 -3.83 -16.09 -32.53
CA VAL A 27 -4.61 -14.89 -32.23
C VAL A 27 -6.00 -15.40 -31.92
N LEU A 28 -6.20 -15.77 -30.65
CA LEU A 28 -7.53 -15.87 -30.08
C LEU A 28 -8.16 -14.50 -30.27
N ALA A 29 -9.05 -14.40 -31.27
CA ALA A 29 -10.03 -13.34 -31.33
C ALA A 29 -10.93 -13.50 -30.09
N VAL A 30 -10.48 -12.95 -28.97
CA VAL A 30 -11.24 -12.87 -27.74
C VAL A 30 -12.38 -11.90 -28.03
N SER A 31 -13.53 -12.45 -28.47
CA SER A 31 -14.80 -11.74 -28.40
C SER A 31 -14.94 -11.23 -26.97
N GLY A 32 -14.99 -9.91 -26.83
CA GLY A 32 -14.77 -9.21 -25.57
C GLY A 32 -15.89 -9.47 -24.57
N VAL A 33 -15.82 -10.61 -23.86
CA VAL A 33 -16.67 -10.85 -22.69
C VAL A 33 -16.48 -9.66 -21.75
N ALA A 34 -17.57 -8.95 -21.50
CA ALA A 34 -17.58 -7.79 -20.62
C ALA A 34 -16.96 -8.22 -19.28
N GLN A 35 -15.88 -7.55 -18.89
CA GLN A 35 -15.23 -7.87 -17.63
C GLN A 35 -16.23 -7.61 -16.49
N PRO A 36 -16.42 -8.55 -15.56
CA PRO A 36 -17.30 -8.36 -14.42
C PRO A 36 -16.83 -7.15 -13.60
N MET A 37 -17.78 -6.41 -13.06
CA MET A 37 -17.54 -5.22 -12.23
C MET A 37 -18.24 -5.36 -10.88
N SER A 38 -17.58 -4.91 -9.83
CA SER A 38 -18.09 -4.80 -8.47
C SER A 38 -18.21 -3.34 -8.07
N THR A 39 -19.15 -3.07 -7.16
CA THR A 39 -19.36 -1.74 -6.59
C THR A 39 -18.56 -1.59 -5.30
N HIS A 40 -17.85 -0.46 -5.17
CA HIS A 40 -17.01 -0.13 -4.04
C HIS A 40 -17.33 1.27 -3.53
N ASP A 41 -17.52 1.38 -2.23
CA ASP A 41 -17.74 2.64 -1.54
C ASP A 41 -16.38 3.23 -1.15
N VAL A 42 -16.17 4.53 -1.43
CA VAL A 42 -15.07 5.34 -0.92
C VAL A 42 -15.66 6.31 0.09
N GLY A 43 -16.04 5.75 1.23
CA GLY A 43 -16.80 6.43 2.29
C GLY A 43 -16.18 7.72 2.81
N GLU A 44 -14.84 7.87 2.80
CA GLU A 44 -14.20 9.14 3.18
C GLU A 44 -14.66 10.31 2.30
N VAL A 45 -14.92 10.05 1.01
CA VAL A 45 -15.45 11.05 0.09
C VAL A 45 -16.94 10.90 -0.17
N GLY A 46 -17.64 9.94 0.45
CA GLY A 46 -19.08 9.74 0.25
C GLY A 46 -19.45 9.42 -1.19
N VAL A 47 -18.57 8.72 -1.93
CA VAL A 47 -18.85 8.30 -3.31
C VAL A 47 -18.72 6.80 -3.47
N ARG A 48 -19.38 6.27 -4.49
CA ARG A 48 -19.38 4.87 -4.88
C ARG A 48 -18.89 4.76 -6.32
N VAL A 49 -18.03 3.78 -6.60
CA VAL A 49 -17.46 3.54 -7.92
C VAL A 49 -17.60 2.07 -8.31
N ARG A 50 -17.73 1.79 -9.61
CA ARG A 50 -17.70 0.44 -10.18
C ARG A 50 -16.29 0.14 -10.67
N ILE A 51 -15.75 -0.97 -10.19
CA ILE A 51 -14.38 -1.40 -10.43
C ILE A 51 -14.42 -2.79 -11.04
N ILE A 52 -13.54 -3.08 -12.00
CA ILE A 52 -13.42 -4.44 -12.55
C ILE A 52 -12.96 -5.38 -11.44
N THR A 53 -13.56 -6.57 -11.31
CA THR A 53 -13.34 -7.48 -10.17
C THR A 53 -11.92 -8.05 -10.06
N ARG A 54 -11.04 -7.74 -11.02
CA ARG A 54 -9.60 -8.05 -10.97
C ARG A 54 -8.82 -7.07 -10.10
N LEU A 55 -9.40 -5.91 -9.83
CA LEU A 55 -8.86 -4.92 -8.91
C LEU A 55 -9.58 -5.04 -7.57
N ALA A 56 -8.84 -4.90 -6.48
CA ALA A 56 -9.41 -4.78 -5.13
C ALA A 56 -8.97 -3.47 -4.48
N ALA A 57 -9.79 -2.99 -3.56
CA ALA A 57 -9.44 -1.84 -2.73
C ALA A 57 -8.20 -2.16 -1.89
N VAL A 58 -7.18 -1.34 -1.99
CA VAL A 58 -5.96 -1.43 -1.19
C VAL A 58 -6.07 -0.40 -0.05
N PRO A 59 -5.76 -0.79 1.20
CA PRO A 59 -5.69 0.19 2.28
C PRO A 59 -4.64 1.26 1.96
N MET A 60 -4.92 2.52 2.28
CA MET A 60 -3.95 3.60 2.10
C MET A 60 -2.92 3.58 3.24
N LYS A 61 -1.65 3.82 2.96
CA LYS A 61 -0.64 4.09 3.99
C LYS A 61 -0.97 5.42 4.68
N PHE A 62 -0.78 5.55 6.01
CA PHE A 62 -0.96 6.86 6.65
C PHE A 62 0.12 7.86 6.22
N GLY A 63 -0.27 8.90 5.47
CA GLY A 63 0.61 10.04 5.20
C GLY A 63 1.64 9.83 4.09
N GLU A 64 1.70 8.65 3.47
CA GLU A 64 2.59 8.34 2.33
C GLU A 64 1.77 8.08 1.07
N ASN A 65 1.29 9.15 0.43
CA ASN A 65 0.60 9.02 -0.85
C ASN A 65 1.41 9.84 -1.88
N ALA A 66 1.83 9.22 -2.97
CA ALA A 66 2.54 9.91 -4.07
C ALA A 66 1.70 11.04 -4.71
N PHE A 67 0.37 10.95 -4.58
CA PHE A 67 -0.60 11.97 -4.96
C PHE A 67 -0.90 12.97 -3.83
N GLY A 68 -0.06 12.98 -2.79
CA GLY A 68 -0.18 13.81 -1.60
C GLY A 68 -1.51 13.64 -0.86
N ALA A 69 -1.98 14.74 -0.27
CA ALA A 69 -3.22 14.82 0.48
C ALA A 69 -4.49 14.63 -0.37
N ALA A 70 -4.40 14.36 -1.68
CA ALA A 70 -5.58 14.20 -2.54
C ALA A 70 -6.07 12.75 -2.63
N LEU A 71 -5.23 11.72 -2.50
CA LEU A 71 -5.65 10.32 -2.63
C LEU A 71 -6.59 9.90 -1.48
N ARG A 72 -7.71 9.25 -1.84
CA ARG A 72 -8.80 8.82 -0.94
C ARG A 72 -9.18 7.36 -1.09
N GLY A 73 -8.80 6.74 -2.20
CA GLY A 73 -8.99 5.31 -2.43
C GLY A 73 -8.11 4.84 -3.59
N GLN A 74 -7.66 3.60 -3.51
CA GLN A 74 -6.84 2.97 -4.55
C GLN A 74 -7.32 1.54 -4.76
N PHE A 75 -7.34 1.12 -6.03
CA PHE A 75 -7.74 -0.20 -6.46
C PHE A 75 -6.65 -0.77 -7.36
N LEU A 76 -5.99 -1.83 -6.89
CA LEU A 76 -4.87 -2.48 -7.59
C LEU A 76 -5.18 -3.96 -7.88
N PRO A 77 -4.48 -4.56 -8.86
CA PRO A 77 -4.53 -6.00 -9.10
C PRO A 77 -4.11 -6.72 -7.84
N THR A 78 -4.88 -7.73 -7.45
CA THR A 78 -4.44 -8.60 -6.35
C THR A 78 -3.65 -9.77 -6.95
N ALA A 79 -4.21 -10.45 -7.95
CA ALA A 79 -3.63 -11.68 -8.48
C ALA A 79 -2.36 -11.41 -9.31
N GLU A 80 -1.35 -12.25 -9.12
CA GLU A 80 -0.05 -12.15 -9.80
C GLU A 80 -0.17 -12.11 -11.32
N LYS A 81 -1.08 -12.91 -11.89
CA LYS A 81 -1.35 -12.94 -13.34
C LYS A 81 -1.93 -11.65 -13.91
N ASP A 82 -2.52 -10.82 -13.06
CA ASP A 82 -3.12 -9.55 -13.45
C ASP A 82 -2.13 -8.39 -13.23
N LYS A 83 -1.04 -8.60 -12.47
CA LYS A 83 0.08 -7.68 -12.41
C LYS A 83 0.87 -7.72 -13.72
N MET A 84 1.37 -6.58 -14.15
CA MET A 84 2.16 -6.48 -15.38
C MET A 84 3.63 -6.53 -15.05
N ILE A 85 4.25 -7.68 -15.26
CA ILE A 85 5.68 -7.88 -15.01
C ILE A 85 6.42 -7.82 -16.33
N ARG A 86 7.34 -6.87 -16.45
CA ARG A 86 8.31 -6.80 -17.56
C ARG A 86 9.64 -6.41 -16.94
N ALA A 87 10.74 -7.03 -17.37
CA ALA A 87 12.07 -6.63 -16.89
C ALA A 87 12.34 -6.87 -15.40
N ASN A 88 11.65 -7.81 -14.75
CA ASN A 88 11.59 -7.90 -13.27
C ASN A 88 11.09 -6.61 -12.60
N THR A 89 10.45 -5.72 -13.36
CA THR A 89 9.75 -4.54 -12.85
C THR A 89 8.25 -4.83 -12.90
N GLU A 90 7.62 -4.74 -11.73
CA GLU A 90 6.16 -4.79 -11.63
C GLU A 90 5.60 -3.41 -11.99
N PHE A 91 4.67 -3.39 -12.95
CA PHE A 91 3.96 -2.18 -13.33
C PHE A 91 2.55 -2.20 -12.77
N GLU A 92 2.27 -1.22 -11.94
CA GLU A 92 0.95 -1.03 -11.38
C GLU A 92 0.02 -0.39 -12.43
N TRP A 93 -1.09 -1.07 -12.69
CA TRP A 93 -2.29 -0.47 -13.28
C TRP A 93 -3.37 -0.43 -12.22
N GLY A 94 -4.35 0.45 -12.36
CA GLY A 94 -5.36 0.55 -11.31
C GLY A 94 -6.31 1.71 -11.48
N VAL A 95 -7.14 1.86 -10.46
CA VAL A 95 -8.03 3.01 -10.31
C VAL A 95 -7.69 3.72 -9.00
N GLN A 96 -7.64 5.03 -9.05
CA GLN A 96 -7.45 5.90 -7.90
C GLN A 96 -8.64 6.83 -7.78
N VAL A 97 -8.99 7.17 -6.54
CA VAL A 97 -10.00 8.19 -6.22
C VAL A 97 -9.29 9.31 -5.50
N LEU A 98 -9.31 10.49 -6.11
CA LEU A 98 -8.66 11.71 -5.61
C LEU A 98 -9.74 12.71 -5.17
N GLU A 99 -9.44 13.54 -4.18
CA GLU A 99 -10.28 14.65 -3.74
C GLU A 99 -9.46 15.94 -3.68
N PHE A 100 -9.93 16.95 -4.40
CA PHE A 100 -9.41 18.31 -4.38
C PHE A 100 -10.45 19.20 -3.71
N LYS A 101 -10.15 19.66 -2.49
CA LYS A 101 -11.03 20.60 -1.78
C LYS A 101 -10.84 21.99 -2.38
N LYS A 102 -11.94 22.73 -2.57
CA LYS A 102 -11.85 24.14 -2.98
C LYS A 102 -11.10 24.88 -1.88
N ARG A 103 -9.83 25.22 -2.12
CA ARG A 103 -8.99 25.88 -1.12
C ARG A 103 -9.61 27.22 -0.73
N ALA A 104 -9.83 27.43 0.56
CA ALA A 104 -9.79 28.79 1.10
C ALA A 104 -8.37 29.30 0.85
N ALA A 105 -8.23 30.52 0.33
CA ALA A 105 -6.90 31.11 0.12
C ALA A 105 -6.13 31.03 1.46
N VAL A 106 -5.00 30.32 1.46
CA VAL A 106 -4.10 30.29 2.61
C VAL A 106 -3.50 31.68 2.73
N THR A 107 -4.12 32.52 3.55
CA THR A 107 -3.79 33.94 3.71
C THR A 107 -2.79 34.21 4.85
N GLY A 108 -2.23 33.15 5.45
CA GLY A 108 -1.20 33.28 6.46
C GLY A 108 0.16 33.61 5.84
N LYS A 109 0.78 34.72 6.27
CA LYS A 109 2.21 34.95 6.04
C LYS A 109 3.00 33.74 6.54
N ARG A 110 4.01 33.33 5.78
CA ARG A 110 5.01 32.34 6.19
C ARG A 110 5.61 32.85 7.51
N ALA A 111 5.29 32.21 8.63
CA ALA A 111 6.00 32.46 9.87
C ALA A 111 7.47 32.13 9.59
N ASP A 112 8.39 33.02 10.00
CA ASP A 112 9.81 32.84 9.76
C ASP A 112 10.22 31.41 10.16
N ASP A 113 10.81 30.68 9.20
CA ASP A 113 11.21 29.27 9.32
C ASP A 113 12.38 29.16 10.31
N LYS A 114 12.15 29.43 11.60
CA LYS A 114 13.12 29.11 12.65
C LYS A 114 13.22 27.59 12.75
N GLU A 115 14.45 27.10 12.78
CA GLU A 115 14.74 25.69 12.92
C GLU A 115 14.17 25.20 14.27
N THR A 116 13.17 24.34 14.18
CA THR A 116 12.48 23.75 15.33
C THR A 116 12.63 22.24 15.29
N ASN A 117 12.88 21.66 16.47
CA ASN A 117 12.92 20.22 16.69
C ASN A 117 11.62 19.68 17.31
N ASP A 118 10.58 20.51 17.45
CA ASP A 118 9.27 20.02 17.92
C ASP A 118 8.64 19.11 16.85
N PRO A 119 8.36 17.83 17.15
CA PRO A 119 7.74 16.91 16.19
C PRO A 119 6.40 17.40 15.63
N LYS A 120 5.62 18.19 16.38
CA LYS A 120 4.36 18.75 15.89
C LYS A 120 4.59 19.83 14.84
N GLU A 121 5.58 20.69 15.06
CA GLU A 121 5.95 21.73 14.12
C GLU A 121 6.63 21.14 12.88
N LEU A 122 7.48 20.12 13.05
CA LEU A 122 8.06 19.35 11.94
C LEU A 122 6.97 18.66 11.10
N ALA A 123 6.00 18.00 11.73
CA ALA A 123 4.89 17.37 11.02
C ALA A 123 4.01 18.41 10.32
N ALA A 124 3.78 19.57 10.93
CA ALA A 124 3.06 20.68 10.29
C ALA A 124 3.84 21.27 9.11
N ARG A 125 5.17 21.43 9.23
CA ARG A 125 6.07 21.87 8.17
C ARG A 125 6.07 20.89 7.01
N TRP A 126 6.25 19.59 7.28
CA TRP A 126 6.17 18.53 6.27
C TRP A 126 4.81 18.51 5.56
N ARG A 127 3.70 18.63 6.31
CA ARG A 127 2.37 18.75 5.69
C ARG A 127 2.28 19.96 4.78
N ARG A 128 2.82 21.11 5.19
CA ARG A 128 2.84 22.34 4.39
C ARG A 128 3.69 22.18 3.13
N GLU A 129 4.88 21.59 3.24
CA GLU A 129 5.76 21.29 2.10
C GLU A 129 5.10 20.31 1.12
N LEU A 130 4.49 19.23 1.62
CA LEU A 130 3.72 18.30 0.79
C LEU A 130 2.52 18.99 0.14
N GLU A 131 1.86 19.87 0.87
CA GLU A 131 0.70 20.63 0.39
C GLU A 131 1.10 21.71 -0.63
N GLU A 132 2.27 22.32 -0.52
CA GLU A 132 2.82 23.29 -1.47
C GLU A 132 3.31 22.58 -2.74
N LYS A 133 4.00 21.46 -2.55
CA LYS A 133 4.58 20.66 -3.62
C LYS A 133 3.50 19.95 -4.44
N TYR A 134 2.56 19.28 -3.77
CA TYR A 134 1.58 18.39 -4.42
C TYR A 134 0.13 18.88 -4.30
N GLY A 135 -0.15 19.78 -3.37
CA GLY A 135 -1.52 20.25 -3.19
C GLY A 135 -1.94 21.15 -4.35
N SER A 136 -2.98 20.71 -5.03
CA SER A 136 -3.55 21.35 -6.22
C SER A 136 -4.95 21.85 -5.90
N LYS A 137 -5.35 22.97 -6.54
CA LYS A 137 -6.69 23.55 -6.31
C LYS A 137 -7.82 22.71 -6.92
N ASP A 138 -7.51 22.02 -8.01
CA ASP A 138 -8.39 21.19 -8.83
C ASP A 138 -7.51 20.21 -9.62
N PHE A 139 -8.15 19.29 -10.33
CA PHE A 139 -7.51 18.27 -11.14
C PHE A 139 -6.80 18.85 -12.35
N GLU A 140 -7.24 19.98 -12.90
CA GLU A 140 -6.55 20.61 -14.01
C GLU A 140 -5.18 21.14 -13.56
N ASP A 141 -5.10 21.82 -12.43
CA ASP A 141 -3.86 22.28 -11.84
C ASP A 141 -2.95 21.10 -11.49
N PHE A 142 -3.51 20.02 -10.94
CA PHE A 142 -2.80 18.77 -10.72
C PHE A 142 -2.23 18.21 -12.02
N ALA A 143 -3.10 17.88 -12.98
CA ALA A 143 -2.74 17.16 -14.19
C ALA A 143 -1.89 17.97 -15.18
N VAL A 144 -1.87 19.30 -15.09
CA VAL A 144 -1.08 20.14 -16.00
C VAL A 144 0.22 20.62 -15.36
N LYS A 145 0.28 20.79 -14.04
CA LYS A 145 1.41 21.50 -13.40
C LYS A 145 2.05 20.78 -12.22
N LYS A 146 1.26 20.07 -11.40
CA LYS A 146 1.69 19.61 -10.08
C LYS A 146 1.90 18.11 -9.97
N ASP A 147 1.40 17.34 -10.91
CA ASP A 147 1.59 15.90 -10.92
C ASP A 147 3.08 15.57 -11.12
N PRO A 148 3.74 14.96 -10.11
CA PRO A 148 5.18 14.72 -10.16
C PRO A 148 5.58 13.68 -11.21
N SER A 149 4.64 12.92 -11.78
CA SER A 149 4.94 11.98 -12.87
C SER A 149 4.96 12.62 -14.25
N ILE A 150 4.79 13.94 -14.36
CA ILE A 150 4.85 14.67 -15.64
C ILE A 150 6.31 14.76 -16.10
N GLU A 151 6.77 13.77 -16.87
CA GLU A 151 8.00 13.94 -17.68
C GLU A 151 7.64 14.50 -19.05
N LYS A 152 6.71 13.85 -19.77
CA LYS A 152 6.23 14.26 -21.11
C LYS A 152 4.76 13.87 -21.32
N ARG A 153 3.83 14.66 -20.79
CA ARG A 153 2.38 14.42 -20.91
C ARG A 153 1.84 14.88 -22.27
N LYS A 154 1.11 13.98 -22.96
CA LYS A 154 0.38 14.26 -24.21
C LYS A 154 -1.11 14.06 -23.98
N PHE A 155 -1.89 15.14 -24.12
CA PHE A 155 -3.34 15.07 -23.98
C PHE A 155 -3.99 14.56 -25.27
N VAL A 156 -4.78 13.49 -25.14
CA VAL A 156 -5.68 13.00 -26.17
C VAL A 156 -7.01 13.74 -26.08
N VAL A 157 -7.52 13.92 -24.86
CA VAL A 157 -8.67 14.76 -24.54
C VAL A 157 -8.32 15.61 -23.32
N ARG A 158 -8.25 16.92 -23.54
CA ARG A 158 -8.05 17.89 -22.46
C ARG A 158 -9.41 18.46 -22.06
N LYS A 159 -9.89 18.09 -20.88
CA LYS A 159 -11.07 18.68 -20.23
C LYS A 159 -12.32 18.78 -21.11
N LYS A 160 -12.94 17.63 -21.41
CA LYS A 160 -14.25 17.60 -22.09
C LYS A 160 -15.37 17.60 -21.05
N ALA A 161 -16.14 18.68 -20.97
CA ALA A 161 -17.29 18.74 -20.08
C ALA A 161 -18.35 17.68 -20.46
N VAL A 162 -18.87 16.98 -19.44
CA VAL A 162 -19.95 16.00 -19.57
C VAL A 162 -21.06 16.37 -18.58
N ALA A 163 -22.28 16.54 -19.10
CA ALA A 163 -23.45 16.87 -18.29
C ALA A 163 -23.83 15.72 -17.35
N ALA A 164 -24.51 16.06 -16.26
CA ALA A 164 -25.09 15.08 -15.35
C ALA A 164 -26.10 14.18 -16.07
N SER A 165 -26.23 12.93 -15.62
CA SER A 165 -27.16 11.95 -16.19
C SER A 165 -27.58 10.95 -15.13
N GLY A 166 -28.88 10.95 -14.77
CA GLY A 166 -29.41 10.10 -13.69
C GLY A 166 -28.71 10.38 -12.36
N LYS A 167 -28.18 9.34 -11.70
CA LYS A 167 -27.43 9.43 -10.44
C LYS A 167 -25.98 9.91 -10.59
N ARG A 168 -25.50 10.05 -11.84
CA ARG A 168 -24.12 10.45 -12.14
C ARG A 168 -24.00 11.97 -12.19
N PRO A 169 -23.18 12.61 -11.32
CA PRO A 169 -22.96 14.06 -11.36
C PRO A 169 -22.26 14.50 -12.66
N ALA A 170 -22.28 15.80 -12.94
CA ALA A 170 -21.51 16.37 -14.04
C ALA A 170 -20.00 16.27 -13.75
N TYR A 171 -19.20 16.08 -14.80
CA TYR A 171 -17.74 15.94 -14.67
C TYR A 171 -17.00 16.45 -15.90
N ASP A 172 -15.73 16.75 -15.74
CA ASP A 172 -14.81 16.99 -16.84
C ASP A 172 -14.06 15.68 -17.15
N TYR A 173 -14.14 15.22 -18.40
CA TYR A 173 -13.44 14.03 -18.89
C TYR A 173 -12.03 14.38 -19.38
N TRP A 174 -11.07 13.53 -19.05
CA TRP A 174 -9.67 13.68 -19.40
C TRP A 174 -9.11 12.37 -19.95
N GLU A 175 -8.23 12.48 -20.95
CA GLU A 175 -7.50 11.37 -21.53
C GLU A 175 -6.11 11.84 -21.92
N TYR A 176 -5.08 11.20 -21.40
CA TYR A 176 -3.69 11.58 -21.67
C TYR A 176 -2.73 10.40 -21.56
N VAL A 177 -1.54 10.56 -22.12
CA VAL A 177 -0.44 9.61 -22.04
C VAL A 177 0.78 10.33 -21.47
N ASP A 178 1.40 9.75 -20.45
CA ASP A 178 2.71 10.18 -19.98
C ASP A 178 3.77 9.33 -20.64
N GLU A 179 4.75 9.97 -21.28
CA GLU A 179 5.96 9.30 -21.74
C GLU A 179 7.06 9.45 -20.69
N GLY A 180 7.76 8.37 -20.41
CA GLY A 180 8.95 8.35 -19.59
C GLY A 180 9.91 7.27 -20.04
N THR A 181 10.91 6.99 -19.21
CA THR A 181 11.90 5.95 -19.45
C THR A 181 11.96 4.98 -18.28
N MET A 182 12.05 3.68 -18.56
CA MET A 182 12.32 2.65 -17.53
C MET A 182 13.72 2.07 -17.72
N GLN A 183 14.33 1.55 -16.67
CA GLN A 183 15.55 0.77 -16.83
C GLN A 183 15.28 -0.48 -17.68
N SER A 184 16.14 -0.75 -18.66
CA SER A 184 15.94 -1.86 -19.58
C SER A 184 16.08 -3.20 -18.88
N VAL A 185 15.27 -4.19 -19.30
CA VAL A 185 15.38 -5.61 -18.90
C VAL A 185 16.80 -6.14 -19.02
N ARG A 186 17.54 -5.65 -20.01
CA ARG A 186 18.87 -6.15 -20.34
C ARG A 186 19.97 -5.50 -19.49
N GLY A 187 19.64 -4.53 -18.65
CA GLY A 187 20.60 -3.76 -17.86
C GLY A 187 21.48 -2.80 -18.69
N THR A 188 21.28 -2.70 -20.00
CA THR A 188 22.14 -1.95 -20.94
C THR A 188 21.61 -0.57 -21.33
N GLY A 189 20.68 0.02 -20.56
CA GLY A 189 20.12 1.34 -20.87
C GLY A 189 18.71 1.54 -20.33
N THR A 190 17.95 2.45 -20.95
CA THR A 190 16.54 2.71 -20.64
C THR A 190 15.63 2.42 -21.82
N ASP A 191 14.52 1.71 -21.58
CA ASP A 191 13.46 1.49 -22.57
C ASP A 191 12.38 2.58 -22.44
N PRO A 192 11.80 3.06 -23.56
CA PRO A 192 10.68 3.99 -23.49
C PRO A 192 9.48 3.32 -22.81
N PHE A 193 8.82 4.08 -21.95
CA PHE A 193 7.66 3.66 -21.18
C PHE A 193 6.54 4.68 -21.37
N TRP A 194 5.32 4.18 -21.58
CA TRP A 194 4.15 5.03 -21.63
C TRP A 194 3.18 4.62 -20.54
N ARG A 195 2.55 5.60 -19.89
CA ARG A 195 1.44 5.37 -18.97
C ARG A 195 0.22 6.08 -19.53
N TYR A 196 -0.83 5.32 -19.80
CA TYR A 196 -2.09 5.86 -20.28
C TYR A 196 -3.02 6.15 -19.11
N HIS A 197 -3.70 7.28 -19.18
CA HIS A 197 -4.59 7.76 -18.16
C HIS A 197 -5.95 8.15 -18.75
N ILE A 198 -7.00 7.77 -18.02
CA ILE A 198 -8.34 8.30 -18.21
C ILE A 198 -8.80 8.84 -16.86
N ALA A 199 -9.38 10.02 -16.82
CA ALA A 199 -9.96 10.56 -15.60
C ALA A 199 -11.34 11.16 -15.83
N ALA A 200 -12.18 11.11 -14.80
CA ALA A 200 -13.41 11.87 -14.71
C ALA A 200 -13.36 12.71 -13.43
N ALA A 201 -13.31 14.04 -13.58
CA ALA A 201 -13.24 15.00 -12.50
C ALA A 201 -14.63 15.55 -12.19
N TYR A 202 -15.29 15.00 -11.17
CA TYR A 202 -16.66 15.30 -10.77
C TYR A 202 -16.71 16.55 -9.90
N LYS A 203 -17.53 17.51 -10.30
CA LYS A 203 -17.73 18.76 -9.57
C LYS A 203 -18.82 18.57 -8.52
N LEU A 204 -18.41 18.45 -7.26
CA LEU A 204 -19.31 18.27 -6.12
C LEU A 204 -19.36 19.57 -5.29
N ALA A 205 -20.34 19.69 -4.39
CA ALA A 205 -20.48 20.88 -3.57
C ALA A 205 -19.23 21.14 -2.72
N GLY A 206 -18.46 22.18 -3.07
CA GLY A 206 -17.25 22.62 -2.35
C GLY A 206 -15.96 21.85 -2.64
N ARG A 207 -15.99 20.85 -3.53
CA ARG A 207 -14.82 20.01 -3.84
C ARG A 207 -14.94 19.34 -5.21
N GLU A 208 -13.82 18.86 -5.72
CA GLU A 208 -13.75 18.03 -6.91
C GLU A 208 -13.29 16.62 -6.52
N VAL A 209 -13.99 15.60 -7.00
CA VAL A 209 -13.60 14.19 -6.80
C VAL A 209 -13.26 13.60 -8.15
N VAL A 210 -12.08 12.99 -8.26
CA VAL A 210 -11.58 12.43 -9.51
C VAL A 210 -11.50 10.93 -9.41
N VAL A 211 -12.05 10.22 -10.38
CA VAL A 211 -11.74 8.81 -10.59
C VAL A 211 -10.73 8.72 -11.71
N LEU A 212 -9.51 8.27 -11.40
CA LEU A 212 -8.37 8.19 -12.31
C LEU A 212 -8.03 6.73 -12.56
N PHE A 213 -8.17 6.28 -13.80
CA PHE A 213 -7.66 4.99 -14.26
C PHE A 213 -6.30 5.20 -14.90
N HIS A 214 -5.33 4.34 -14.57
CA HIS A 214 -4.02 4.33 -15.21
C HIS A 214 -3.64 2.92 -15.68
N TRP A 215 -2.94 2.85 -16.82
CA TRP A 215 -2.51 1.61 -17.43
C TRP A 215 -1.12 1.75 -18.10
N PRO A 216 -0.16 0.85 -17.83
CA PRO A 216 1.15 0.86 -18.47
C PRO A 216 1.10 0.34 -19.93
N LEU A 217 1.79 1.02 -20.83
CA LEU A 217 1.88 0.74 -22.26
C LEU A 217 3.33 0.49 -22.67
N PHE A 218 3.57 -0.64 -23.36
CA PHE A 218 4.92 -1.16 -23.62
C PHE A 218 5.33 -1.23 -25.08
N ARG A 219 4.38 -1.12 -26.01
CA ARG A 219 4.62 -1.35 -27.45
C ARG A 219 4.06 -0.24 -28.33
N SER A 220 3.01 0.44 -27.89
CA SER A 220 2.39 1.55 -28.59
C SER A 220 1.67 2.46 -27.60
N ALA A 221 1.51 3.73 -27.96
CA ALA A 221 0.72 4.69 -27.19
C ALA A 221 -0.81 4.47 -27.32
N LYS A 222 -1.28 3.36 -27.92
CA LYS A 222 -2.70 3.09 -28.17
C LYS A 222 -3.27 2.04 -27.19
N PRO A 223 -4.16 2.42 -26.27
CA PRO A 223 -4.69 1.56 -25.21
C PRO A 223 -6.01 0.86 -25.61
N ASP A 224 -6.14 0.39 -26.86
CA ASP A 224 -7.45 0.05 -27.44
C ASP A 224 -8.26 -0.96 -26.60
N LYS A 225 -7.60 -1.96 -26.01
CA LYS A 225 -8.26 -2.98 -25.16
C LYS A 225 -8.75 -2.45 -23.81
N TRP A 226 -8.04 -1.49 -23.22
CA TRP A 226 -8.30 -1.01 -21.85
C TRP A 226 -9.02 0.33 -21.79
N ARG A 227 -9.11 1.03 -22.93
CA ARG A 227 -9.82 2.30 -23.04
C ARG A 227 -11.28 2.20 -22.63
N ALA A 228 -12.04 1.27 -23.21
CA ALA A 228 -13.47 1.13 -22.89
C ALA A 228 -13.73 0.64 -21.44
N PRO A 229 -13.04 -0.39 -20.92
CA PRO A 229 -13.15 -0.76 -19.51
C PRO A 229 -12.74 0.36 -18.55
N GLY A 230 -11.62 1.05 -18.79
CA GLY A 230 -11.15 2.19 -18.00
C GLY A 230 -12.15 3.33 -17.98
N ARG A 231 -12.70 3.69 -19.16
CA ARG A 231 -13.75 4.69 -19.30
C ARG A 231 -15.00 4.33 -18.47
N ARG A 232 -15.47 3.09 -18.55
CA ARG A 232 -16.62 2.63 -17.74
C ARG A 232 -16.36 2.76 -16.24
N MET A 233 -15.14 2.50 -15.76
CA MET A 233 -14.81 2.66 -14.34
C MET A 233 -14.79 4.14 -13.92
N VAL A 234 -14.12 5.02 -14.66
CA VAL A 234 -14.04 6.44 -14.27
C VAL A 234 -15.39 7.14 -14.37
N GLU A 235 -16.25 6.72 -15.29
CA GLU A 235 -17.60 7.26 -15.50
C GLU A 235 -18.66 6.68 -14.56
N SER A 236 -18.28 5.84 -13.59
CA SER A 236 -19.22 5.10 -12.74
C SER A 236 -19.51 5.73 -11.38
N LEU A 237 -19.04 6.96 -11.13
CA LEU A 237 -19.18 7.58 -9.82
C LEU A 237 -20.66 7.88 -9.51
N GLU A 238 -21.10 7.42 -8.35
CA GLU A 238 -22.39 7.71 -7.73
C GLU A 238 -22.16 8.32 -6.35
N LEU A 239 -23.06 9.19 -5.90
CA LEU A 239 -23.03 9.68 -4.52
C LEU A 239 -23.64 8.63 -3.59
N ILE A 240 -23.03 8.45 -2.42
CA ILE A 240 -23.58 7.59 -1.37
C ILE A 240 -24.56 8.42 -0.54
N GLU A 241 -25.79 7.93 -0.38
CA GLU A 241 -26.74 8.48 0.59
C GLU A 241 -26.18 8.26 2.01
N GLU A 242 -26.21 9.30 2.84
CA GLU A 242 -25.72 9.22 4.22
C GLU A 242 -26.39 8.04 4.95
N GLY A 243 -25.58 7.06 5.38
CA GLY A 243 -26.04 5.89 6.13
C GLY A 243 -25.94 4.53 5.44
N SER A 244 -25.62 4.45 4.14
CA SER A 244 -25.66 3.16 3.41
C SER A 244 -24.36 2.31 3.44
N GLY A 245 -23.38 2.65 4.28
CA GLY A 245 -22.11 1.92 4.35
C GLY A 245 -22.20 0.74 5.31
N GLY A 246 -21.55 -0.39 4.99
CA GLY A 246 -21.27 -1.44 5.98
C GLY A 246 -20.26 -0.91 6.99
N VAL A 247 -20.76 -0.19 8.00
CA VAL A 247 -19.91 0.54 8.95
C VAL A 247 -19.22 -0.48 9.84
N VAL A 248 -17.89 -0.45 9.88
CA VAL A 248 -17.14 -0.96 11.04
C VAL A 248 -17.54 -0.07 12.21
N GLU A 249 -18.60 -0.45 12.90
CA GLU A 249 -19.11 0.31 14.03
C GLU A 249 -18.20 0.14 15.23
N ALA A 250 -17.88 1.26 15.86
CA ALA A 250 -17.12 1.23 17.08
C ALA A 250 -17.98 0.62 18.18
N SER A 251 -17.55 -0.52 18.72
CA SER A 251 -18.15 -1.05 19.94
C SER A 251 -17.29 -0.67 21.15
N ALA A 252 -17.95 -0.40 22.27
CA ALA A 252 -17.27 -0.09 23.53
C ALA A 252 -16.28 -1.21 23.92
N ALA A 253 -16.64 -2.47 23.65
CA ALA A 253 -15.76 -3.62 23.92
C ALA A 253 -14.50 -3.62 23.05
N LYS A 254 -14.61 -3.30 21.75
CA LYS A 254 -13.46 -3.24 20.83
C LYS A 254 -12.55 -2.05 21.10
N SER A 255 -13.08 -0.99 21.69
CA SER A 255 -12.40 0.29 21.89
C SER A 255 -12.01 0.54 23.36
N LYS A 256 -12.13 -0.50 24.21
CA LYS A 256 -11.99 -0.40 25.68
C LYS A 256 -10.69 0.29 26.11
N PHE A 257 -9.59 0.06 25.39
CA PHE A 257 -8.27 0.58 25.78
C PHE A 257 -7.91 1.91 25.10
N ALA A 258 -8.77 2.44 24.23
CA ALA A 258 -8.70 3.82 23.76
C ALA A 258 -9.37 4.75 24.80
N ASP A 259 -8.78 4.82 25.97
CA ASP A 259 -9.34 5.46 27.17
C ASP A 259 -8.98 6.95 27.32
N THR A 260 -7.90 7.39 26.69
CA THR A 260 -7.50 8.81 26.64
C THR A 260 -7.98 9.50 25.38
N LYS A 261 -8.04 10.84 25.38
CA LYS A 261 -8.39 11.64 24.20
C LYS A 261 -7.49 11.32 23.01
N ASP A 262 -6.17 11.35 23.20
CA ASP A 262 -5.19 11.09 22.15
C ASP A 262 -5.33 9.67 21.57
N ARG A 263 -5.57 8.66 22.42
CA ARG A 263 -5.81 7.29 21.97
C ARG A 263 -7.08 7.14 21.16
N LYS A 264 -8.15 7.85 21.53
CA LYS A 264 -9.41 7.88 20.76
C LYS A 264 -9.20 8.50 19.38
N GLU A 265 -8.49 9.61 19.30
CA GLU A 265 -8.18 10.27 18.01
C GLU A 265 -7.32 9.37 17.09
N MET A 266 -6.34 8.65 17.66
CA MET A 266 -5.55 7.66 16.92
C MET A 266 -6.41 6.48 16.46
N LEU A 267 -7.29 5.98 17.32
CA LEU A 267 -8.21 4.90 16.97
C LEU A 267 -9.19 5.33 15.88
N GLU A 268 -9.79 6.52 15.96
CA GLU A 268 -10.69 7.04 14.93
C GLU A 268 -10.00 7.13 13.57
N ARG A 269 -8.73 7.59 13.54
CA ARG A 269 -7.92 7.61 12.33
C ARG A 269 -7.69 6.19 11.77
N ALA A 270 -7.42 5.23 12.65
CA ALA A 270 -7.21 3.83 12.28
C ALA A 270 -8.50 3.18 11.74
N ILE A 271 -9.64 3.40 12.39
CA ILE A 271 -10.95 2.94 11.93
C ILE A 271 -11.28 3.57 10.57
N LYS A 272 -11.09 4.89 10.43
CA LYS A 272 -11.34 5.60 9.18
C LYS A 272 -10.56 5.00 8.00
N ASN A 273 -9.33 4.55 8.23
CA ASN A 273 -8.49 3.93 7.21
C ASN A 273 -9.05 2.59 6.68
N ILE A 274 -9.74 1.81 7.51
CA ILE A 274 -10.27 0.49 7.12
C ILE A 274 -11.79 0.45 6.92
N ARG A 275 -12.53 1.52 7.28
CA ARG A 275 -14.00 1.55 7.32
C ARG A 275 -14.68 1.13 6.01
N THR A 276 -14.03 1.40 4.88
CA THR A 276 -14.57 1.14 3.54
C THR A 276 -14.07 -0.17 2.94
N LEU A 277 -13.15 -0.85 3.62
CA LEU A 277 -12.51 -2.05 3.15
C LEU A 277 -13.30 -3.27 3.63
N LYS A 278 -13.81 -4.05 2.68
CA LYS A 278 -14.42 -5.34 2.99
C LYS A 278 -13.37 -6.29 3.53
N GLY A 279 -13.72 -7.07 4.55
CA GLY A 279 -12.79 -8.03 5.13
C GLY A 279 -11.79 -7.44 6.11
N TRP A 280 -12.09 -6.28 6.70
CA TRP A 280 -11.26 -5.65 7.73
C TRP A 280 -12.07 -5.38 9.00
N ASP A 281 -11.40 -5.47 10.14
CA ASP A 281 -11.96 -5.15 11.46
C ASP A 281 -10.82 -4.74 12.40
N TYR A 282 -11.18 -4.30 13.59
CA TYR A 282 -10.22 -3.84 14.59
C TYR A 282 -10.60 -4.28 16.01
N TYR A 283 -9.62 -4.18 16.89
CA TYR A 283 -9.81 -4.12 18.33
C TYR A 283 -8.61 -3.42 18.97
N THR A 284 -8.73 -3.14 20.25
CA THR A 284 -7.70 -2.46 21.04
C THR A 284 -7.19 -3.36 22.16
N THR A 285 -5.91 -3.17 22.50
CA THR A 285 -5.26 -3.70 23.71
C THR A 285 -4.61 -2.55 24.48
N GLN A 286 -3.98 -2.82 25.62
CA GLN A 286 -3.42 -1.78 26.48
C GLN A 286 -2.44 -0.86 25.75
N ASN A 287 -1.65 -1.41 24.83
CA ASN A 287 -0.58 -0.72 24.15
C ASN A 287 -0.70 -0.68 22.62
N TYR A 288 -1.67 -1.38 22.00
CA TYR A 288 -1.83 -1.40 20.55
C TYR A 288 -3.26 -1.18 20.07
N ILE A 289 -3.39 -0.58 18.89
CA ILE A 289 -4.56 -0.70 18.02
C ILE A 289 -4.26 -1.84 17.03
N CYS A 290 -5.03 -2.93 17.06
CA CYS A 290 -4.88 -4.01 16.10
C CYS A 290 -5.89 -3.85 14.97
N LEU A 291 -5.39 -3.70 13.73
CA LEU A 291 -6.17 -3.78 12.49
C LEU A 291 -5.89 -5.14 11.86
N PHE A 292 -6.92 -5.93 11.58
CA PHE A 292 -6.73 -7.24 10.98
C PHE A 292 -7.69 -7.46 9.82
N SER A 293 -7.28 -8.31 8.89
CA SER A 293 -8.08 -8.65 7.70
C SER A 293 -8.41 -10.14 7.59
N TRP A 294 -9.35 -10.45 6.70
CA TRP A 294 -9.67 -11.78 6.20
C TRP A 294 -10.13 -11.68 4.73
N ASP A 295 -10.12 -12.80 4.00
CA ASP A 295 -10.70 -12.82 2.66
C ASP A 295 -12.22 -12.63 2.78
N ALA A 296 -12.72 -11.46 2.37
CA ALA A 296 -14.15 -11.13 2.45
C ALA A 296 -15.04 -12.08 1.65
N ARG A 297 -14.48 -12.83 0.68
CA ARG A 297 -15.19 -13.86 -0.09
C ARG A 297 -15.31 -15.18 0.68
N LYS A 298 -14.59 -15.32 1.79
CA LYS A 298 -14.53 -16.49 2.67
C LYS A 298 -14.81 -16.07 4.12
N PRO A 299 -16.03 -15.58 4.43
CA PRO A 299 -16.37 -15.02 5.74
C PRO A 299 -16.14 -16.00 6.90
N GLU A 300 -16.21 -17.30 6.67
CA GLU A 300 -15.89 -18.34 7.64
C GLU A 300 -14.43 -18.31 8.13
N LYS A 301 -13.51 -17.72 7.34
CA LYS A 301 -12.11 -17.54 7.74
C LYS A 301 -11.91 -16.39 8.72
N ARG A 302 -12.90 -15.51 8.91
CA ARG A 302 -12.82 -14.35 9.81
C ARG A 302 -12.43 -14.75 11.23
N LEU A 303 -13.02 -15.81 11.77
CA LEU A 303 -12.72 -16.27 13.14
C LEU A 303 -11.26 -16.71 13.28
N LYS A 304 -10.73 -17.43 12.29
CA LYS A 304 -9.33 -17.87 12.27
C LYS A 304 -8.36 -16.68 12.18
N SER A 305 -8.67 -15.69 11.34
CA SER A 305 -7.89 -14.45 11.26
C SER A 305 -7.91 -13.68 12.58
N LEU A 306 -9.07 -13.56 13.22
CA LEU A 306 -9.21 -12.90 14.53
C LEU A 306 -8.42 -13.62 15.62
N GLN A 307 -8.48 -14.95 15.68
CA GLN A 307 -7.70 -15.75 16.63
C GLN A 307 -6.21 -15.56 16.42
N PHE A 308 -5.73 -15.58 15.18
CA PHE A 308 -4.34 -15.31 14.87
C PHE A 308 -3.94 -13.89 15.31
N ALA A 309 -4.73 -12.89 14.93
CA ALA A 309 -4.47 -11.50 15.27
C ALA A 309 -4.39 -11.29 16.79
N ARG A 310 -5.30 -11.89 17.57
CA ARG A 310 -5.29 -11.84 19.04
C ARG A 310 -4.04 -12.48 19.61
N THR A 311 -3.73 -13.70 19.21
CA THR A 311 -2.52 -14.39 19.68
C THR A 311 -1.27 -13.57 19.39
N THR A 312 -1.14 -12.99 18.19
CA THR A 312 0.01 -12.16 17.83
C THR A 312 0.05 -10.87 18.64
N THR A 313 -1.08 -10.19 18.81
CA THR A 313 -1.14 -8.93 19.59
C THR A 313 -0.87 -9.18 21.07
N ASP A 314 -1.39 -10.27 21.64
CA ASP A 314 -1.10 -10.67 23.02
C ASP A 314 0.39 -10.99 23.19
N GLN A 315 1.02 -11.63 22.20
CA GLN A 315 2.47 -11.85 22.20
C GLN A 315 3.25 -10.53 22.09
N MET A 316 2.76 -9.55 21.32
CA MET A 316 3.36 -8.21 21.23
C MET A 316 3.24 -7.42 22.54
N GLU A 317 2.12 -7.56 23.26
CA GLU A 317 1.95 -7.02 24.61
C GLU A 317 2.94 -7.65 25.59
N GLN A 318 3.12 -8.97 25.49
CA GLN A 318 4.06 -9.69 26.34
C GLN A 318 5.51 -9.29 26.04
N VAL A 319 5.97 -9.31 24.78
CA VAL A 319 7.38 -8.98 24.46
C VAL A 319 7.72 -7.54 24.82
N ARG A 320 6.74 -6.64 24.87
CA ARG A 320 6.91 -5.28 25.37
C ARG A 320 7.39 -5.23 26.82
N GLU A 321 7.05 -6.21 27.65
CA GLU A 321 7.63 -6.35 29.00
C GLU A 321 9.16 -6.51 28.94
N VAL A 322 9.65 -7.23 27.92
CA VAL A 322 11.08 -7.40 27.67
C VAL A 322 11.67 -6.09 27.16
N TYR A 323 11.01 -5.39 26.22
CA TYR A 323 11.47 -4.06 25.78
C TYR A 323 11.61 -3.11 26.96
N GLU A 324 10.58 -3.01 27.80
CA GLU A 324 10.51 -2.10 28.95
C GLU A 324 11.52 -2.46 30.04
N LYS A 325 11.97 -3.72 30.14
CA LYS A 325 13.05 -4.12 31.04
C LYS A 325 14.39 -3.46 30.67
N TYR A 326 14.70 -3.35 29.38
CA TYR A 326 15.98 -2.79 28.91
C TYR A 326 15.86 -1.31 28.54
N PHE A 327 14.66 -0.86 28.17
CA PHE A 327 14.33 0.51 27.77
C PHE A 327 13.07 0.96 28.52
N PRO A 328 13.17 1.33 29.81
CA PRO A 328 12.02 1.68 30.64
C PRO A 328 11.20 2.83 30.06
N ARG A 329 9.87 2.76 30.12
CA ARG A 329 8.95 3.72 29.49
C ARG A 329 9.43 5.16 29.57
N HIS A 330 9.70 5.74 28.41
CA HIS A 330 10.10 7.13 28.29
C HIS A 330 8.87 8.06 28.19
N LYS A 331 9.02 9.33 28.62
CA LYS A 331 7.94 10.33 28.57
C LYS A 331 7.35 10.52 27.17
N ASN A 332 8.17 10.32 26.12
CA ASN A 332 7.74 10.42 24.72
C ASN A 332 6.67 9.38 24.34
N MET A 333 6.53 8.30 25.13
CA MET A 333 5.64 7.19 24.83
C MET A 333 4.25 7.33 25.49
N GLN A 334 4.02 8.33 26.33
CA GLN A 334 2.79 8.44 27.14
C GLN A 334 1.52 8.53 26.29
N ASN A 335 1.60 9.21 25.14
CA ASN A 335 0.47 9.38 24.21
C ASN A 335 0.58 8.50 22.97
N TYR A 336 1.56 7.59 22.94
CA TYR A 336 1.80 6.76 21.77
C TYR A 336 0.89 5.53 21.79
N TYR A 337 0.05 5.40 20.76
CA TYR A 337 -0.84 4.25 20.60
C TYR A 337 -0.63 3.55 19.25
N PRO A 338 0.43 2.74 19.13
CA PRO A 338 0.86 2.18 17.85
C PRO A 338 -0.19 1.30 17.19
N VAL A 339 -0.17 1.31 15.86
CA VAL A 339 -0.99 0.43 15.04
C VAL A 339 -0.21 -0.83 14.70
N LEU A 340 -0.81 -1.99 14.98
CA LEU A 340 -0.41 -3.31 14.50
C LEU A 340 -1.38 -3.74 13.40
N ARG A 341 -0.91 -3.81 12.15
CA ARG A 341 -1.68 -4.21 10.99
C ARG A 341 -1.34 -5.64 10.59
N ILE A 342 -2.37 -6.48 10.50
CA ILE A 342 -2.23 -7.91 10.19
C ILE A 342 -3.01 -8.22 8.91
N CYS A 343 -2.29 -8.34 7.81
CA CYS A 343 -2.81 -8.81 6.53
C CYS A 343 -3.09 -10.33 6.62
N HIS A 344 -4.16 -10.80 5.96
CA HIS A 344 -4.53 -12.22 6.04
C HIS A 344 -3.69 -13.13 5.15
N ASN A 345 -2.90 -12.56 4.23
CA ASN A 345 -1.97 -13.26 3.34
C ASN A 345 -0.84 -12.33 2.88
N GLN A 346 0.15 -12.93 2.22
CA GLN A 346 1.31 -12.25 1.65
C GLN A 346 0.93 -11.25 0.55
N GLU A 347 0.04 -11.61 -0.37
CA GLU A 347 -0.42 -10.77 -1.48
C GLU A 347 -0.98 -9.40 -1.02
N LEU A 348 -1.81 -9.41 0.03
CA LEU A 348 -2.34 -8.18 0.63
C LEU A 348 -1.24 -7.37 1.35
N PHE A 349 -0.27 -8.06 1.94
CA PHE A 349 0.86 -7.40 2.60
C PHE A 349 1.78 -6.71 1.59
N GLU A 350 2.15 -7.39 0.50
CA GLU A 350 3.00 -6.83 -0.55
C GLU A 350 2.31 -5.66 -1.24
N SER A 351 1.03 -5.80 -1.59
CA SER A 351 0.26 -4.70 -2.21
C SER A 351 0.06 -3.50 -1.28
N TYR A 352 -0.11 -3.71 0.03
CA TYR A 352 -0.17 -2.61 1.00
C TYR A 352 1.18 -1.96 1.23
N GLY A 353 2.22 -2.77 1.45
CA GLY A 353 3.55 -2.33 1.83
C GLY A 353 4.36 -1.78 0.67
N GLY A 354 4.05 -2.16 -0.58
CA GLY A 354 4.97 -2.01 -1.70
C GLY A 354 6.26 -2.82 -1.50
N MET A 355 6.22 -3.83 -0.65
CA MET A 355 7.36 -4.67 -0.31
C MET A 355 7.44 -5.83 -1.30
N GLY A 356 8.66 -6.15 -1.74
CA GLY A 356 8.90 -7.33 -2.55
C GLY A 356 8.78 -8.63 -1.73
N GLY A 357 8.78 -9.76 -2.45
CA GLY A 357 8.84 -11.08 -1.80
C GLY A 357 10.09 -11.25 -0.94
N GLY A 358 10.00 -12.08 0.10
CA GLY A 358 11.09 -12.30 1.07
C GLY A 358 10.93 -11.54 2.40
N VAL A 359 9.98 -10.61 2.50
CA VAL A 359 9.73 -9.82 3.71
C VAL A 359 8.42 -10.26 4.37
N VAL A 360 8.45 -10.55 5.68
CA VAL A 360 7.28 -11.06 6.44
C VAL A 360 6.60 -9.96 7.26
N GLY A 361 7.27 -8.83 7.44
CA GLY A 361 6.81 -7.68 8.18
C GLY A 361 7.73 -6.49 8.00
N TRP A 362 7.21 -5.31 8.28
CA TRP A 362 7.99 -4.07 8.30
C TRP A 362 7.34 -3.06 9.23
N PHE A 363 8.15 -2.21 9.84
CA PHE A 363 7.71 -1.01 10.53
C PHE A 363 7.86 0.23 9.64
N ASN A 364 6.79 1.01 9.50
CA ASN A 364 6.83 2.32 8.87
C ASN A 364 7.04 3.43 9.91
N THR A 365 8.17 4.14 9.84
CA THR A 365 8.44 5.30 10.70
C THR A 365 7.55 6.50 10.38
N GLY A 366 7.14 6.73 9.13
CA GLY A 366 6.21 7.78 8.74
C GLY A 366 4.77 7.54 9.22
N THR A 367 4.26 6.33 9.02
CA THR A 367 2.86 5.98 9.34
C THR A 367 2.68 5.48 10.78
N LYS A 368 3.79 5.16 11.46
CA LYS A 368 3.85 4.54 12.80
C LYS A 368 3.17 3.18 12.87
N GLU A 369 3.07 2.49 11.74
CA GLU A 369 2.44 1.18 11.64
C GLU A 369 3.48 0.06 11.58
N LEU A 370 3.26 -0.97 12.39
CA LEU A 370 3.86 -2.27 12.17
C LEU A 370 2.92 -3.07 11.30
N VAL A 371 3.41 -3.59 10.17
CA VAL A 371 2.63 -4.39 9.25
C VAL A 371 3.24 -5.78 9.14
N ILE A 372 2.41 -6.80 9.30
CA ILE A 372 2.76 -8.22 9.10
C ILE A 372 1.63 -8.91 8.33
N PHE A 373 1.85 -10.17 7.93
CA PHE A 373 0.76 -11.02 7.46
C PHE A 373 0.68 -12.35 8.17
N TYR A 374 -0.50 -12.98 8.11
CA TYR A 374 -0.68 -14.35 8.54
C TYR A 374 -0.09 -15.31 7.50
N ASP A 375 1.15 -15.76 7.74
CA ASP A 375 1.78 -16.83 6.95
C ASP A 375 1.15 -18.20 7.28
N SER A 376 -0.05 -18.42 6.73
CA SER A 376 -0.82 -19.64 6.98
C SER A 376 -0.31 -20.85 6.19
N GLU A 377 0.46 -20.60 5.13
CA GLU A 377 1.02 -21.61 4.24
C GLU A 377 2.43 -22.04 4.69
N GLY A 378 3.08 -21.26 5.55
CA GLY A 378 4.35 -21.63 6.16
C GLY A 378 5.57 -21.33 5.29
N VAL A 379 5.40 -20.56 4.22
CA VAL A 379 6.47 -20.22 3.26
C VAL A 379 7.63 -19.52 3.95
N TYR A 380 7.35 -18.76 5.02
CA TYR A 380 8.32 -18.00 5.78
C TYR A 380 8.39 -18.43 7.24
N GLY A 381 8.24 -19.74 7.50
CA GLY A 381 8.28 -20.31 8.85
C GLY A 381 6.97 -20.16 9.62
N GLY A 382 5.88 -19.80 8.94
CA GLY A 382 4.52 -19.82 9.44
C GLY A 382 4.31 -18.89 10.64
N LYS A 383 3.52 -19.34 11.60
CA LYS A 383 3.23 -18.59 12.83
C LYS A 383 4.49 -18.24 13.63
N LYS A 384 5.51 -19.13 13.65
CA LYS A 384 6.76 -18.88 14.37
C LYS A 384 7.55 -17.76 13.68
N GLY A 385 7.74 -17.85 12.37
CA GLY A 385 8.42 -16.82 11.59
C GLY A 385 7.72 -15.46 11.68
N THR A 386 6.38 -15.45 11.54
CA THR A 386 5.60 -14.21 11.69
C THR A 386 5.79 -13.59 13.08
N LYS A 387 5.81 -14.39 14.15
CA LYS A 387 6.03 -13.90 15.52
C LYS A 387 7.44 -13.32 15.67
N THR A 388 8.48 -14.03 15.22
CA THR A 388 9.87 -13.54 15.26
C THR A 388 9.97 -12.18 14.58
N VAL A 389 9.35 -12.02 13.41
CA VAL A 389 9.36 -10.74 12.68
C VAL A 389 8.50 -9.69 13.37
N ALA A 390 7.32 -10.04 13.91
CA ALA A 390 6.52 -9.11 14.69
C ALA A 390 7.30 -8.55 15.89
N PHE A 391 8.11 -9.38 16.56
CA PHE A 391 8.96 -8.95 17.67
C PHE A 391 10.14 -8.09 17.21
N HIS A 392 10.72 -8.38 16.04
CA HIS A 392 11.77 -7.56 15.43
C HIS A 392 11.25 -6.17 15.05
N GLU A 393 10.20 -6.12 14.25
CA GLU A 393 9.59 -4.86 13.81
C GLU A 393 8.92 -4.13 14.98
N GLY A 394 8.48 -4.87 16.00
CA GLY A 394 7.93 -4.35 17.25
C GLY A 394 8.96 -3.56 18.03
N TRP A 395 10.22 -4.00 17.99
CA TRP A 395 11.33 -3.23 18.53
C TRP A 395 11.51 -1.91 17.78
N HIS A 396 11.52 -1.92 16.44
CA HIS A 396 11.63 -0.68 15.65
C HIS A 396 10.51 0.31 15.97
N GLN A 397 9.28 -0.20 16.12
CA GLN A 397 8.13 0.61 16.52
C GLN A 397 8.26 1.17 17.96
N TYR A 398 8.79 0.37 18.89
CA TYR A 398 9.04 0.78 20.26
C TYR A 398 10.15 1.83 20.34
N ALA A 399 11.27 1.58 19.64
CA ALA A 399 12.43 2.45 19.58
C ALA A 399 12.08 3.82 18.99
N ASP A 400 11.30 3.87 17.91
CA ASP A 400 10.84 5.13 17.32
C ASP A 400 10.02 5.97 18.32
N ALA A 401 9.16 5.34 19.12
CA ALA A 401 8.41 6.03 20.17
C ALA A 401 9.30 6.47 21.34
N TYR A 402 10.31 5.67 21.68
CA TYR A 402 11.23 5.93 22.78
C TYR A 402 12.19 7.08 22.47
N PHE A 403 12.96 6.93 21.39
CA PHE A 403 14.01 7.84 20.97
C PHE A 403 13.49 9.05 20.19
N GLY A 404 12.23 9.02 19.73
CA GLY A 404 11.61 10.08 18.95
C GLY A 404 11.77 9.88 17.46
N SER A 405 10.75 10.31 16.71
CA SER A 405 10.70 10.18 15.25
C SER A 405 11.82 10.97 14.59
N GLY A 406 12.60 10.32 13.71
CA GLY A 406 13.73 10.94 12.99
C GLY A 406 15.10 10.73 13.65
N ASN A 407 15.14 10.25 14.89
CA ASN A 407 16.38 9.76 15.50
C ASN A 407 16.62 8.33 15.05
N MET A 408 17.26 8.17 13.90
CA MET A 408 17.66 6.84 13.43
C MET A 408 18.71 6.28 14.38
N LEU A 409 18.34 5.21 15.10
CA LEU A 409 19.33 4.37 15.74
C LEU A 409 20.35 3.94 14.69
N HIS A 410 21.63 3.91 15.06
CA HIS A 410 22.64 3.36 14.18
C HIS A 410 22.22 1.93 13.78
N ARG A 411 22.36 1.57 12.50
CA ARG A 411 21.84 0.31 11.92
C ARG A 411 22.19 -0.92 12.76
N TRP A 412 23.42 -1.00 13.27
CA TRP A 412 23.85 -2.11 14.15
C TRP A 412 23.02 -2.23 15.43
N ILE A 413 22.61 -1.11 16.06
CA ILE A 413 21.74 -1.10 17.23
C ILE A 413 20.32 -1.44 16.80
N GLY A 414 19.80 -0.73 15.79
CA GLY A 414 18.43 -0.88 15.33
C GLY A 414 18.12 -2.34 14.95
N GLU A 415 18.83 -2.86 13.95
CA GLU A 415 18.60 -4.22 13.45
C GLU A 415 19.11 -5.29 14.42
N GLY A 416 20.26 -5.07 15.06
CA GLY A 416 20.84 -6.06 15.99
C GLY A 416 19.97 -6.27 17.23
N MET A 417 19.36 -5.21 17.78
CA MET A 417 18.38 -5.35 18.84
C MET A 417 17.06 -5.93 18.33
N GLY A 418 16.64 -5.60 17.10
CA GLY A 418 15.50 -6.24 16.47
C GLY A 418 15.67 -7.77 16.42
N ASP A 419 16.83 -8.25 15.94
CA ASP A 419 17.16 -9.68 15.86
C ASP A 419 17.16 -10.31 17.25
N TRP A 420 17.78 -9.62 18.20
CA TRP A 420 17.87 -10.08 19.58
C TRP A 420 16.50 -10.20 20.23
N PHE A 421 15.62 -9.22 20.05
CA PHE A 421 14.25 -9.23 20.54
C PHE A 421 13.38 -10.26 19.81
N GLY A 422 13.58 -10.44 18.50
CA GLY A 422 12.92 -11.45 17.68
C GLY A 422 13.14 -12.88 18.16
N ALA A 423 14.30 -13.14 18.77
CA ALA A 423 14.69 -14.45 19.30
C ALA A 423 14.11 -14.78 20.69
N TRP A 424 13.37 -13.87 21.32
CA TRP A 424 12.74 -14.15 22.62
C TRP A 424 11.48 -15.01 22.47
N ASN A 425 11.36 -15.97 23.39
CA ASN A 425 10.23 -16.88 23.49
C ASN A 425 9.75 -16.95 24.94
N LYS A 426 8.43 -17.00 25.13
CA LYS A 426 7.85 -17.24 26.45
C LYS A 426 7.66 -18.75 26.64
N VAL A 427 8.34 -19.32 27.62
CA VAL A 427 8.25 -20.74 28.00
C VAL A 427 7.64 -20.79 29.40
N GLY A 428 6.35 -21.13 29.46
CA GLY A 428 5.55 -20.98 30.68
C GLY A 428 5.47 -19.51 31.11
N ALA A 429 5.89 -19.22 32.34
CA ALA A 429 5.91 -17.85 32.88
C ALA A 429 7.24 -17.11 32.62
N ARG A 430 8.26 -17.77 32.05
CA ARG A 430 9.60 -17.20 31.89
C ARG A 430 9.91 -16.87 30.44
N TRP A 431 10.63 -15.77 30.27
CA TRP A 431 11.22 -15.39 29.00
C TRP A 431 12.56 -16.09 28.79
N ALA A 432 12.74 -16.73 27.64
CA ALA A 432 13.97 -17.38 27.23
C ALA A 432 14.42 -16.81 25.89
N TYR A 433 15.69 -16.43 25.81
CA TYR A 433 16.34 -16.12 24.55
C TYR A 433 16.72 -17.43 23.86
N THR A 434 16.28 -17.64 22.63
CA THR A 434 16.65 -18.79 21.83
C THR A 434 17.21 -18.27 20.52
N PRO A 435 18.55 -18.20 20.37
CA PRO A 435 19.15 -17.68 19.15
C PRO A 435 18.59 -18.46 17.96
N ASP A 436 18.07 -17.74 16.97
CA ASP A 436 17.61 -18.37 15.74
C ASP A 436 18.85 -18.80 14.95
N GLN A 437 19.02 -20.09 14.72
CA GLN A 437 20.20 -20.62 14.00
C GLN A 437 20.18 -20.29 12.50
N GLY A 438 19.13 -19.63 12.00
CA GLY A 438 19.11 -19.11 10.66
C GLY A 438 17.89 -18.25 10.37
N ARG A 439 18.07 -16.93 10.36
CA ARG A 439 17.40 -16.13 9.34
C ARG A 439 17.98 -16.57 7.99
N ILE A 440 17.31 -17.52 7.34
CA ILE A 440 17.68 -18.01 5.99
C ILE A 440 17.28 -16.98 4.90
N GLY A 441 16.59 -15.90 5.25
CA GLY A 441 16.30 -14.76 4.36
C GLY A 441 17.15 -13.55 4.74
N GLY A 442 17.81 -12.94 3.74
CA GLY A 442 18.58 -11.71 3.92
C GLY A 442 17.70 -10.55 4.42
N VAL A 443 18.22 -9.82 5.40
CA VAL A 443 17.65 -8.53 5.81
C VAL A 443 17.89 -7.54 4.66
N ALA A 444 16.84 -6.82 4.27
CA ALA A 444 16.87 -5.79 3.23
C ALA A 444 17.84 -4.64 3.54
#